data_AF-A0A356QZX1-F1
#
_entry.id   AF-A0A356QZX1-F1
#
_cell.length_a   1.000
_cell.length_b   1.000
_cell.length_c   1.000
_cell.angle_alpha   90.00
_cell.angle_beta   90.00
_cell.angle_gamma   90.00
#
_symmetry.space_group_name_H-M   'P 1'
#
loop_
_entity.id
_entity.type
_entity.pdbx_description
1 polymer ?
#
loop_
_entity_poly.entity_id
_entity_poly.type
_entity_poly.pdbx_seq_one_letter_code
_entity_poly.pdbx_strand_id
1 'polypeptide(L)' 'MQHAVVKIDGSTDRKVSLADAVFGAEYKEPLVHQVVCAYLAGARAGTSAQKNRSAVSGGGAKPWRQKGTGRARAG' A
#
# COMPACT_ATOMS: atom_id res chain seq x y z
N MET A 1 4.41 29.09 20.26
CA MET A 1 3.09 29.55 19.75
C MET A 1 2.06 29.43 20.88
N GLN A 2 1.14 30.39 21.09
CA GLN A 2 0.13 30.31 22.17
C GLN A 2 -1.29 30.13 21.62
N HIS A 3 -2.02 29.13 22.11
CA HIS A 3 -3.41 28.87 21.74
C HIS A 3 -4.32 28.81 22.96
N ALA A 4 -5.56 29.28 22.79
CA ALA A 4 -6.57 29.17 23.83
C ALA A 4 -7.17 27.76 23.84
N VAL A 5 -7.40 27.21 25.03
CA VAL A 5 -8.12 25.94 25.21
C VAL A 5 -9.61 26.26 25.30
N VAL A 6 -10.43 25.56 24.52
CA VAL A 6 -11.89 25.65 24.60
C VAL A 6 -12.41 24.44 25.36
N LYS A 7 -13.22 24.68 26.39
CA LYS A 7 -13.87 23.63 27.19
C LYS A 7 -15.04 23.02 26.41
N ILE A 8 -15.51 21.86 26.85
CA ILE A 8 -16.64 21.14 26.23
C ILE A 8 -17.92 21.99 26.24
N ASP A 9 -18.07 22.88 27.22
CA ASP A 9 -19.19 23.83 27.34
C ASP A 9 -19.08 25.04 26.36
N GLY A 10 -18.04 25.10 25.53
CA GLY A 10 -17.80 26.17 24.58
C GLY A 10 -17.12 27.41 25.18
N SER A 11 -16.87 27.44 26.49
CA SER A 11 -16.16 28.55 27.13
C SER A 11 -14.64 28.47 26.89
N THR A 12 -14.01 29.63 26.72
CA THR A 12 -12.55 29.72 26.54
C THR A 12 -11.86 29.73 27.91
N ASP A 13 -10.87 28.86 28.07
CA ASP A 13 -10.04 28.72 29.27
C ASP A 13 -8.66 29.39 29.08
N ARG A 14 -7.62 28.85 29.72
CA ARG A 14 -6.27 29.38 29.68
C ARG A 14 -5.59 29.14 28.32
N LYS A 15 -4.58 29.96 28.04
CA LYS A 15 -3.69 29.77 26.89
C LYS A 15 -2.59 28.77 27.22
N VAL A 16 -2.30 27.88 26.27
CA VAL A 16 -1.21 26.90 26.36
C VAL A 16 -0.12 27.28 25.36
N SER A 17 1.13 27.15 25.80
CA SER A 17 2.31 27.32 24.96
C SER A 17 2.64 26.01 24.25
N LEU A 18 2.71 26.04 22.93
CA LEU A 18 3.16 24.94 22.08
C LEU A 18 4.61 25.16 21.65
N ALA A 19 5.36 24.06 21.56
CA ALA A 19 6.75 24.07 21.12
C ALA A 19 6.85 24.46 19.63
N ASP A 20 7.59 25.53 19.34
CA ASP A 20 7.73 26.06 17.98
C ASP A 20 8.43 25.08 17.04
N ALA A 21 9.35 24.26 17.56
CA ALA A 21 10.06 23.26 16.77
C ALA A 21 9.14 22.20 16.13
N VAL A 22 7.96 21.96 16.73
CA VAL A 22 6.99 20.95 16.24
C VAL A 22 5.83 21.62 15.50
N PHE A 23 5.27 22.68 16.08
CA PHE A 23 4.04 23.30 15.58
C PHE A 23 4.28 24.52 14.68
N GLY A 24 5.49 25.10 14.71
CA GLY A 24 5.91 26.21 13.86
C GLY A 24 6.81 25.78 12.70
N ALA A 25 6.98 24.48 12.48
CA ALA A 25 7.77 23.97 11.38
C ALA A 25 7.12 24.33 10.03
N GLU A 26 7.95 24.70 9.05
CA GLU A 26 7.47 24.96 7.69
C GLU A 26 6.85 23.70 7.08
N TYR A 27 5.72 23.86 6.40
CA TYR A 27 5.03 22.77 5.74
C TYR A 27 5.82 22.28 4.53
N LYS A 28 6.21 20.99 4.57
CA LYS A 28 6.98 20.33 3.50
C LYS A 28 6.07 19.41 2.68
N GLU A 29 5.32 20.00 1.74
CA GLU A 29 4.33 19.28 0.93
C GLU A 29 4.84 17.98 0.30
N PRO A 30 6.01 17.93 -0.37
CA PRO A 30 6.47 16.70 -1.02
C PRO A 30 6.73 15.57 -0.02
N LEU A 31 7.25 15.91 1.16
CA LEU A 31 7.55 14.93 2.21
C LEU A 31 6.26 14.37 2.81
N VAL A 32 5.27 15.22 3.06
CA VAL A 32 3.97 14.79 3.57
C VAL A 32 3.29 13.87 2.56
N HIS A 33 3.29 14.23 1.28
CA HIS A 33 2.74 13.39 0.22
C HIS A 33 3.43 12.01 0.17
N GLN A 34 4.76 11.96 0.22
CA GLN A 34 5.52 10.70 0.21
C GLN A 34 5.13 9.79 1.39
N VAL A 35 5.06 10.35 2.60
CA VAL A 35 4.71 9.58 3.80
C VAL A 35 3.27 9.07 3.72
N VAL A 36 2.32 9.90 3.27
CA VAL A 36 0.92 9.50 3.11
C VAL A 36 0.79 8.37 2.07
N CYS A 37 1.44 8.49 0.91
CA CYS A 37 1.45 7.44 -0.10
C CYS A 37 2.05 6.13 0.43
N ALA A 38 3.16 6.19 1.16
CA ALA A 38 3.80 5.02 1.75
C ALA A 38 2.90 4.34 2.79
N TYR A 39 2.26 5.12 3.67
CA TYR A 39 1.32 4.62 4.66
C TYR A 39 0.13 3.91 3.99
N LEU A 40 -0.49 4.55 2.99
CA LEU A 40 -1.62 3.97 2.25
C LEU A 40 -1.23 2.74 1.42
N ALA A 41 0.00 2.69 0.90
CA ALA A 41 0.51 1.51 0.21
C ALA A 41 0.73 0.34 1.19
N GLY A 42 1.27 0.61 2.37
CA GLY A 42 1.50 -0.39 3.42
C GLY A 42 0.22 -0.96 4.02
N ALA A 43 -0.88 -0.22 3.98
CA ALA A 43 -2.20 -0.69 4.45
C ALA A 43 -2.87 -1.74 3.53
N ARG A 44 -2.30 -2.04 2.35
CA ARG A 44 -2.90 -2.99 1.40
C ARG A 44 -2.64 -4.43 1.83
N ALA A 45 -3.68 -5.28 1.84
CA ALA A 45 -3.60 -6.66 2.28
C ALA A 45 -2.80 -7.62 1.35
N GLY A 46 -2.64 -7.27 0.07
CA GLY A 46 -1.82 -8.07 -0.86
C GLY A 46 -2.37 -9.46 -1.22
N THR A 47 -3.65 -9.74 -1.00
CA THR A 47 -4.27 -11.07 -1.18
C THR A 47 -4.62 -11.40 -2.64
N SER A 48 -3.68 -11.20 -3.56
CA SER A 48 -3.82 -11.52 -4.98
C SER A 48 -2.89 -12.67 -5.36
N ALA A 49 -3.40 -13.68 -6.06
CA ALA A 49 -2.61 -14.79 -6.57
C ALA A 49 -3.21 -15.36 -7.87
N GLN A 50 -2.33 -15.85 -8.75
CA GLN A 50 -2.70 -16.52 -10.01
C GLN A 50 -1.87 -17.80 -10.15
N LYS A 51 -2.48 -18.86 -10.70
CA LYS A 51 -1.76 -20.09 -10.99
C LYS A 51 -0.89 -19.89 -12.23
N ASN A 52 0.41 -20.16 -12.11
CA ASN A 52 1.28 -20.33 -13.27
C ASN A 52 1.15 -21.76 -13.83
N ARG A 53 1.86 -22.08 -14.93
CA ARG A 53 1.80 -23.40 -15.58
C ARG A 53 2.06 -24.57 -14.61
N SER A 54 3.00 -24.42 -13.67
CA SER A 54 3.35 -25.48 -12.72
C SER A 54 2.39 -25.60 -11.53
N ALA A 55 1.63 -24.54 -11.21
CA ALA A 55 0.61 -24.56 -10.15
C ALA A 55 -0.77 -25.06 -10.63
N VAL A 56 -0.96 -25.27 -11.93
CA VAL A 56 -2.18 -25.87 -12.48
C VAL A 56 -2.15 -27.38 -12.26
N SER A 57 -3.28 -27.95 -11.83
CA SER A 57 -3.45 -29.40 -11.70
C SER A 57 -3.63 -30.04 -13.07
N GLY A 58 -2.78 -31.02 -13.39
CA GLY A 58 -2.78 -31.74 -14.67
C GLY A 58 -1.63 -31.37 -15.60
N GLY A 59 -1.33 -32.23 -16.58
CA GLY A 59 -0.22 -32.06 -17.53
C GLY A 59 1.02 -32.89 -17.17
N GLY A 60 2.22 -32.45 -17.59
CA GLY A 60 3.50 -33.11 -17.30
C GLY A 60 3.91 -34.21 -18.29
N ALA A 61 2.94 -34.99 -18.79
CA ALA A 61 3.19 -35.91 -19.89
C ALA A 61 3.07 -35.19 -21.23
N LYS A 62 4.02 -35.46 -22.14
CA LYS A 62 3.94 -34.97 -23.53
C LYS A 62 2.67 -35.54 -24.18
N PRO A 63 1.75 -34.71 -24.71
CA PRO A 63 0.48 -35.19 -25.24
C PRO A 63 0.59 -36.16 -26.42
N TRP A 64 1.66 -36.06 -27.22
CA TRP A 64 1.97 -36.98 -28.31
C TRP A 64 3.46 -37.01 -28.66
N ARG A 65 3.89 -38.05 -29.40
CA ARG A 65 5.30 -38.22 -29.84
C ARG A 65 5.75 -37.07 -30.74
N GLN A 66 7.05 -36.78 -30.74
CA GLN A 66 7.63 -35.59 -31.39
C GLN A 66 7.46 -35.56 -32.92
N LYS A 67 7.33 -36.72 -33.56
CA LYS A 67 7.22 -36.89 -35.02
C LYS A 67 6.24 -38.03 -35.33
N GLY A 68 5.75 -38.08 -36.56
CA GLY A 68 4.90 -39.18 -37.08
C GLY A 68 3.40 -39.06 -36.78
N THR A 69 2.95 -37.94 -36.20
CA THR A 69 1.53 -37.74 -35.82
C THR A 69 0.76 -36.78 -36.73
N GLY A 70 1.43 -36.07 -37.65
CA GLY A 70 0.82 -35.05 -38.51
C GLY A 70 0.30 -33.79 -37.78
N ARG A 71 0.38 -33.75 -36.44
CA ARG A 71 -0.05 -32.63 -35.59
C ARG A 71 1.10 -31.64 -35.32
N ALA A 72 0.74 -30.43 -34.91
CA ALA A 72 1.71 -29.45 -34.39
C ALA A 72 2.46 -30.01 -33.16
N ARG A 73 3.62 -29.45 -32.81
CA ARG A 73 4.39 -29.90 -31.62
C ARG A 73 3.73 -29.39 -30.34
N ALA A 74 3.60 -30.25 -29.34
CA ALA A 74 3.10 -29.91 -28.01
C ALA A 74 3.85 -30.65 -26.90
N GLY A 75 3.66 -30.17 -25.67
CA GLY A 75 4.46 -30.52 -24.50
C GLY A 75 5.67 -29.61 -24.38
#